data_AF-A0A2I1HNS2-F1
#
_entry.id   AF-A0A2I1HNS2-F1
#
_cell.length_a   1.000
_cell.length_b   1.000
_cell.length_c   1.000
_cell.angle_alpha   90.00
_cell.angle_beta   90.00
_cell.angle_gamma   90.00
#
_symmetry.space_group_name_H-M   'P 1'
#
loop_
_entity.id
_entity.type
_entity.pdbx_description
1 polymer ?
#
loop_
_entity_poly.entity_id
_entity_poly.type
_entity_poly.pdbx_seq_one_letter_code
_entity_poly.pdbx_strand_id
1 'polypeptide(L)'
;MSDISVKINDDVDKIEVVDKNDDKIFTFVDIDDINDDKIFTFDDGRHNGKPITRIEISPNEKYLITYSKEDCSIVGWNVEDKDKVQLNFDQTVKINEDIKYKIRSLCVSDDKKLAYIAHIDFSIVDSK
;
A
#
# COMPACT_ATOMS: atom_id res chain seq x y z
N MET A 1 25.99 -10.54 -1.34
CA MET A 1 24.83 -11.42 -1.47
C MET A 1 24.24 -11.54 -0.09
N SER A 2 23.07 -10.95 0.15
CA SER A 2 22.26 -11.29 1.33
C SER A 2 21.60 -12.63 1.03
N ASP A 3 21.70 -13.56 1.97
CA ASP A 3 21.10 -14.88 1.80
C ASP A 3 19.68 -14.82 2.36
N ILE A 4 18.69 -14.90 1.48
CA ILE A 4 17.27 -14.96 1.86
C ILE A 4 16.97 -16.39 2.32
N SER A 5 16.30 -16.53 3.47
CA SER A 5 15.88 -17.83 3.99
C SER A 5 14.35 -17.89 4.08
N VAL A 6 13.77 -18.95 3.51
CA VAL A 6 12.33 -19.24 3.63
C VAL A 6 12.17 -20.24 4.77
N LYS A 7 11.39 -19.88 5.78
CA LYS A 7 11.01 -20.78 6.87
C LYS A 7 9.54 -21.17 6.67
N ILE A 8 9.32 -22.47 6.50
CA ILE A 8 7.99 -23.07 6.45
C ILE A 8 7.77 -23.64 7.85
N ASN A 9 6.82 -23.05 8.60
CA ASN A 9 6.39 -23.62 9.87
C ASN A 9 5.34 -24.70 9.59
N ASP A 10 5.28 -25.73 10.42
CA ASP A 10 4.34 -26.85 10.25
C ASP A 10 2.86 -26.45 10.47
N ASP A 11 2.58 -25.21 10.90
CA ASP A 11 1.27 -24.58 10.74
C ASP A 11 1.14 -24.13 9.28
N VAL A 12 0.35 -24.89 8.53
CA VAL A 12 0.24 -24.89 7.05
C VAL A 12 -0.09 -23.53 6.44
N ASP A 13 -0.56 -22.56 7.23
CA ASP A 13 -1.21 -21.36 6.72
C ASP A 13 -0.30 -20.13 6.59
N LYS A 14 1.01 -20.23 6.90
CA LYS A 14 1.89 -19.06 6.93
C LYS A 14 3.30 -19.30 6.40
N ILE A 15 3.63 -18.60 5.31
CA ILE A 15 5.02 -18.50 4.80
C ILE A 15 5.63 -17.18 5.28
N GLU A 16 6.71 -17.27 6.06
CA GLU A 16 7.50 -16.12 6.48
C GLU A 16 8.79 -16.04 5.64
N VAL A 17 8.95 -14.94 4.90
CA VAL A 17 10.21 -14.62 4.20
C VAL A 17 11.04 -13.68 5.08
N VAL A 18 12.20 -14.17 5.51
CA VAL A 18 13.11 -13.46 6.42
C VAL A 18 14.44 -13.22 5.71
N ASP A 19 14.85 -11.95 5.61
CA ASP A 19 16.24 -11.60 5.30
C ASP A 19 17.10 -11.76 6.55
N LYS A 20 18.38 -12.13 6.38
CA LYS A 20 19.35 -12.33 7.49
C LYS A 20 19.62 -11.09 8.35
N ASN A 21 19.04 -9.94 7.98
CA ASN A 21 19.07 -8.69 8.75
C ASN A 21 17.83 -8.49 9.65
N ASP A 22 17.00 -9.54 9.85
CA ASP A 22 15.80 -9.56 10.70
C ASP A 22 14.62 -8.68 10.24
N ASP A 23 14.70 -8.07 9.06
CA ASP A 23 13.57 -7.39 8.44
C ASP A 23 12.61 -8.46 7.85
N LYS A 24 11.40 -8.58 8.43
CA LYS A 24 10.32 -9.39 7.86
C LYS A 24 9.84 -8.71 6.58
N ILE A 25 10.03 -9.38 5.45
CA ILE A 25 9.80 -8.74 4.15
C ILE A 25 8.33 -8.86 3.72
N PHE A 26 7.68 -10.02 3.85
CA PHE A 26 6.23 -10.17 3.62
C PHE A 26 5.69 -11.44 4.30
N THR A 27 4.46 -11.39 4.81
CA THR A 27 3.69 -12.60 5.16
C THR A 27 2.71 -12.91 4.04
N PHE A 28 2.96 -14.00 3.31
CA PHE A 28 2.00 -14.54 2.35
C PHE A 28 1.17 -15.60 3.07
N VAL A 29 -0.14 -15.36 3.16
CA VAL A 29 -1.12 -16.36 3.62
C VAL A 29 -1.70 -17.00 2.36
N ASP A 30 -1.96 -18.31 2.41
CA ASP A 30 -2.50 -19.09 1.29
C ASP A 30 -3.57 -18.33 0.48
N ILE A 31 -3.36 -18.35 -0.84
CA ILE A 31 -4.18 -17.64 -1.83
C ILE A 31 -5.57 -18.25 -1.92
N ASP A 32 -5.69 -19.55 -1.63
CA ASP A 32 -6.94 -20.30 -1.68
C ASP A 32 -7.88 -19.98 -0.50
N ASP A 33 -7.39 -19.27 0.52
CA ASP A 33 -8.14 -18.85 1.71
C ASP A 33 -8.27 -17.31 1.80
N ILE A 34 -8.28 -16.66 0.63
CA ILE A 34 -8.73 -15.26 0.50
C ILE A 34 -10.26 -15.29 0.60
N ASN A 35 -10.78 -15.27 1.83
CA ASN A 35 -12.04 -14.56 2.06
C ASN A 35 -11.86 -13.14 1.49
N ASP A 36 -12.84 -12.62 0.76
CA ASP A 36 -12.81 -11.33 0.03
C ASP A 36 -12.40 -10.10 0.88
N ASP A 37 -12.19 -10.27 2.18
CA ASP A 37 -11.89 -9.25 3.19
C ASP A 37 -10.43 -9.27 3.71
N LYS A 38 -9.47 -9.86 2.99
CA LYS A 38 -8.06 -9.86 3.42
C LYS A 38 -7.46 -8.45 3.30
N ILE A 39 -7.49 -7.74 4.41
CA ILE A 39 -6.97 -6.39 4.56
C ILE A 39 -5.44 -6.44 4.68
N PHE A 40 -4.73 -5.83 3.73
CA PHE A 40 -3.28 -5.67 3.81
C PHE A 40 -2.92 -4.52 4.76
N THR A 41 -1.98 -4.74 5.68
CA THR A 41 -1.38 -3.70 6.53
C THR A 41 0.13 -3.86 6.51
N PHE A 42 0.87 -2.80 6.89
CA PHE A 42 2.31 -2.88 7.06
C PHE A 42 2.67 -3.02 8.55
N ASP A 43 3.49 -4.02 8.87
CA ASP A 43 3.97 -4.26 10.24
C ASP A 43 4.90 -3.15 10.76
N ASP A 44 5.50 -2.37 9.86
CA ASP A 44 6.43 -1.29 10.20
C ASP A 44 5.74 0.04 10.51
N GLY A 45 4.41 0.03 10.65
CA GLY A 45 3.62 1.18 11.07
C GLY A 45 3.27 2.15 9.94
N ARG A 46 3.64 1.87 8.68
CA ARG A 46 3.11 2.63 7.54
C ARG A 46 1.58 2.60 7.52
N HIS A 47 1.00 3.67 6.99
CA HIS A 47 -0.44 3.96 7.12
C HIS A 47 -0.95 3.97 8.57
N ASN A 48 -0.09 4.22 9.57
CA ASN A 48 -0.43 4.11 10.99
C ASN A 48 -1.05 2.75 11.35
N GLY A 49 -0.58 1.68 10.68
CA GLY A 49 -1.09 0.32 10.83
C GLY A 49 -2.51 0.13 10.28
N LYS A 50 -3.04 1.09 9.51
CA LYS A 50 -4.38 1.02 8.95
C LYS A 50 -4.43 0.21 7.66
N PRO A 51 -5.61 -0.36 7.34
CA PRO A 51 -5.85 -1.10 6.11
C PRO A 51 -5.40 -0.35 4.85
N ILE A 52 -4.65 -1.02 3.98
CA ILE A 52 -4.45 -0.62 2.58
C ILE A 52 -5.73 -0.98 1.84
N THR A 53 -6.33 0.03 1.22
CA THR A 53 -7.62 -0.08 0.54
C THR A 53 -7.53 0.05 -0.97
N ARG A 54 -6.37 0.49 -1.47
CA ARG A 54 -6.10 0.64 -2.90
C ARG A 54 -4.60 0.59 -3.16
N ILE A 55 -4.25 0.03 -4.30
CA ILE A 55 -2.89 -0.04 -4.84
C ILE A 55 -2.97 0.49 -6.27
N GLU A 56 -2.07 1.39 -6.64
CA GLU A 56 -1.96 1.91 -8.02
C GLU A 56 -0.51 1.81 -8.47
N ILE A 57 -0.30 1.36 -9.71
CA ILE A 57 1.03 1.11 -10.29
C ILE A 57 1.23 2.06 -11.47
N SER A 58 2.45 2.56 -11.63
CA SER A 58 2.81 3.43 -12.74
C SER A 58 2.84 2.67 -14.08
N PRO A 59 2.67 3.37 -15.23
CA PRO A 59 2.53 2.70 -16.53
C PRO A 59 3.68 1.78 -16.92
N ASN A 60 4.93 2.11 -16.53
CA ASN A 60 6.10 1.27 -16.81
C ASN A 60 6.56 0.47 -15.58
N GLU A 61 5.71 0.34 -14.55
CA GLU A 61 5.96 -0.44 -13.33
C GLU A 61 7.24 0.00 -12.59
N LYS A 62 7.64 1.27 -12.74
CA LYS A 62 8.80 1.85 -12.05
C LYS A 62 8.46 2.39 -10.67
N TYR A 63 7.18 2.64 -10.44
CA TYR A 63 6.68 3.23 -9.22
C TYR A 63 5.30 2.69 -8.86
N LEU A 64 5.03 2.62 -7.57
CA LEU A 64 3.81 2.06 -7.01
C LEU A 64 3.41 2.95 -5.83
N ILE A 65 2.11 3.08 -5.60
CA ILE A 65 1.57 3.66 -4.38
C ILE A 65 0.57 2.73 -3.70
N THR A 66 0.52 2.81 -2.37
CA THR A 66 -0.52 2.21 -1.54
C THR A 66 -1.33 3.31 -0.87
N TYR A 67 -2.64 3.14 -0.76
CA TYR A 67 -3.54 4.12 -0.13
C TYR A 67 -4.35 3.46 0.97
N SER A 68 -4.26 4.02 2.18
CA SER A 68 -5.17 3.71 3.27
C SER A 68 -6.28 4.75 3.33
N LYS A 69 -7.50 4.32 2.99
CA LYS A 69 -8.68 5.15 3.14
C LYS A 69 -8.89 5.56 4.58
N GLU A 70 -8.68 4.67 5.56
CA GLU A 70 -8.86 4.99 6.97
C GLU A 70 -7.89 6.04 7.50
N ASP A 71 -6.63 5.98 7.08
CA ASP A 71 -5.58 6.90 7.54
C ASP A 71 -5.39 8.14 6.66
N CYS A 72 -6.07 8.21 5.51
CA CYS A 72 -5.87 9.26 4.50
C CYS A 72 -4.41 9.41 4.07
N SER A 73 -3.67 8.30 4.06
CA SER A 73 -2.25 8.31 3.73
C SER A 73 -1.96 7.49 2.49
N ILE A 74 -1.03 8.01 1.71
CA ILE A 74 -0.51 7.42 0.49
C ILE A 74 0.98 7.18 0.73
N VAL A 75 1.44 5.95 0.50
CA VAL A 75 2.86 5.61 0.58
C VAL A 75 3.35 5.25 -0.80
N GLY A 76 4.47 5.84 -1.20
CA GLY A 76 5.13 5.62 -2.49
C GLY A 76 6.34 4.70 -2.39
N TRP A 77 6.53 3.90 -3.44
CA TRP A 77 7.51 2.83 -3.52
C TRP A 77 8.22 2.87 -4.88
N ASN A 78 9.55 2.93 -4.85
CA ASN A 78 10.37 2.68 -6.03
C ASN A 78 10.40 1.18 -6.29
N VAL A 79 10.18 0.80 -7.55
CA VAL A 79 10.32 -0.58 -8.02
C VAL A 79 11.70 -0.70 -8.66
N GLU A 80 12.64 -1.30 -7.95
CA GLU A 80 14.00 -1.52 -8.45
C GLU A 80 14.14 -2.94 -8.99
N ASP A 81 14.38 -3.04 -10.29
CA ASP A 81 14.75 -4.24 -11.04
C ASP A 81 13.79 -5.43 -10.87
N LYS A 82 13.10 -5.84 -11.94
CA LYS A 82 12.03 -6.87 -11.88
C LYS A 82 12.49 -8.21 -11.30
N ASP A 83 13.79 -8.48 -11.35
CA ASP A 83 14.40 -9.71 -10.85
C ASP A 83 14.64 -9.70 -9.33
N LYS A 84 14.58 -8.53 -8.69
CA LYS A 84 14.64 -8.37 -7.24
C LYS A 84 13.27 -7.91 -6.77
N VAL A 85 12.57 -8.76 -6.04
CA VAL A 85 11.25 -8.45 -5.46
C VAL A 85 11.43 -7.48 -4.26
N GLN A 86 12.06 -6.33 -4.50
CA GLN A 86 12.38 -5.35 -3.47
C GLN A 86 11.76 -4.00 -3.83
N LEU A 87 10.81 -3.58 -3.00
CA LEU A 87 10.23 -2.26 -3.06
C LEU A 87 10.98 -1.34 -2.11
N ASN A 88 11.49 -0.23 -2.62
CA ASN A 88 12.19 0.74 -1.79
C ASN A 88 11.24 1.87 -1.44
N PHE A 89 11.02 2.08 -0.14
CA PHE A 89 10.23 3.20 0.35
C PHE A 89 10.77 4.53 -0.18
N ASP A 90 9.86 5.37 -0.67
CA ASP A 90 10.19 6.67 -1.24
C ASP A 90 9.68 7.81 -0.35
N GLN A 91 8.37 7.84 -0.10
CA GLN A 91 7.73 8.92 0.64
C GLN A 91 6.34 8.54 1.15
N THR A 92 5.84 9.34 2.10
CA THR A 92 4.45 9.30 2.57
C THR A 92 3.80 10.67 2.34
N VAL A 93 2.61 10.67 1.78
CA VAL A 93 1.78 11.85 1.55
C VAL A 93 0.47 11.68 2.30
N LYS A 94 0.05 12.70 3.06
CA LYS A 94 -1.30 12.77 3.63
C LYS A 94 -2.20 13.64 2.75
N ILE A 95 -3.41 13.17 2.54
CA ILE A 95 -4.48 13.93 1.89
C ILE A 95 -5.45 14.46 2.95
N ASN A 96 -6.23 15.48 2.61
CA ASN A 96 -7.21 16.05 3.53
C ASN A 96 -8.27 14.98 3.92
N GLU A 97 -8.57 14.87 5.21
CA GLU A 97 -9.60 13.98 5.75
C GLU A 97 -11.01 14.31 5.24
N ASP A 98 -11.28 15.57 4.88
CA ASP A 98 -12.58 15.98 4.31
C ASP A 98 -12.91 15.28 2.98
N ILE A 99 -11.88 14.84 2.24
CA ILE A 99 -12.01 14.15 0.96
C ILE A 99 -11.74 12.63 1.06
N LYS A 100 -11.49 12.11 2.27
CA LYS A 100 -11.21 10.70 2.60
C LYS A 100 -12.13 9.71 1.87
N TYR A 101 -13.43 9.91 2.03
CA TYR A 101 -14.46 9.03 1.48
C TYR A 101 -14.89 9.40 0.07
N LYS A 102 -14.28 10.45 -0.51
CA LYS A 102 -14.72 11.08 -1.74
C LYS A 102 -13.79 10.83 -2.93
N ILE A 103 -12.61 10.25 -2.69
CA ILE A 103 -11.71 9.83 -3.79
C ILE A 103 -12.38 8.72 -4.60
N ARG A 104 -12.64 9.01 -5.87
CA ARG A 104 -13.19 8.05 -6.85
C ARG A 104 -12.10 7.41 -7.69
N SER A 105 -11.07 8.17 -8.01
CA SER A 105 -9.96 7.73 -8.85
C SER A 105 -8.64 8.27 -8.29
N LEU A 106 -7.61 7.46 -8.41
CA LEU A 106 -6.25 7.71 -7.98
C LEU A 106 -5.34 7.08 -9.03
N CYS A 107 -4.27 7.75 -9.44
CA CYS A 107 -3.23 7.15 -10.29
C CYS A 107 -1.88 7.82 -10.04
N VAL A 108 -0.83 7.13 -10.47
CA VAL A 108 0.56 7.62 -10.34
C VAL A 108 1.32 7.43 -11.64
N SER A 109 2.18 8.38 -11.99
CA SER A 109 3.06 8.29 -13.16
C SER A 109 4.42 7.70 -12.80
N ASP A 110 5.22 7.32 -13.81
CA ASP A 110 6.61 6.89 -13.60
C ASP A 110 7.48 8.01 -13.03
N ASP A 111 7.15 9.27 -13.32
CA ASP A 111 7.75 10.47 -12.71
C ASP A 111 7.25 10.75 -11.28
N LYS A 112 6.57 9.77 -10.64
CA LYS A 112 6.02 9.85 -9.28
C LYS A 112 4.96 10.94 -9.08
N LYS A 113 4.32 11.40 -10.16
CA LYS A 113 3.25 12.40 -10.06
C LYS A 113 1.96 11.69 -9.67
N LEU A 114 1.36 12.13 -8.57
CA LEU A 114 0.09 11.65 -8.07
C LEU A 114 -1.05 12.50 -8.64
N ALA A 115 -2.07 11.85 -9.19
CA ALA A 115 -3.32 12.51 -9.57
C ALA A 115 -4.50 11.78 -8.91
N TYR A 116 -5.48 12.54 -8.44
CA TYR A 116 -6.71 11.99 -7.89
C TYR A 116 -7.92 12.85 -8.24
N ILE A 117 -9.07 12.21 -8.31
CA ILE A 117 -10.37 12.87 -8.47
C ILE A 117 -11.19 12.57 -7.22
N ALA A 118 -11.59 13.63 -6.52
CA ALA A 118 -12.47 13.56 -5.37
C ALA A 118 -13.79 14.28 -5.64
N HIS A 119 -14.90 13.75 -5.13
CA HIS A 119 -16.12 14.53 -5.01
C HIS A 119 -15.94 15.61 -3.96
N ILE A 120 -16.26 16.85 -4.31
CA ILE A 120 -16.34 17.94 -3.34
C ILE A 120 -17.81 18.28 -3.25
N ASP A 121 -18.44 17.95 -2.12
CA ASP A 121 -19.79 18.41 -1.83
C ASP A 121 -19.70 19.86 -1.36
N PHE A 122 -20.41 20.77 -2.03
CA PHE A 122 -20.59 22.13 -1.56
C PHE A 122 -22.08 22.35 -1.28
N SER A 123 -22.39 22.94 -0.14
CA SER A 123 -23.74 23.34 0.22
C SER A 123 -23.75 24.83 0.54
N ILE A 124 -24.76 25.52 0.01
CA ILE A 124 -25.04 26.93 0.31
C ILE A 124 -26.30 26.93 1.17
N VAL A 125 -26.19 27.47 2.39
CA VAL A 125 -27.30 27.61 3.31
C VAL A 125 -27.55 29.09 3.52
N ASP A 126 -28.72 29.56 3.10
CA ASP A 126 -29.19 30.91 3.45
C ASP A 126 -29.68 30.90 4.90
N SER A 127 -29.20 31.85 5.71
CA SER A 127 -29.70 32.04 7.07
C SER A 127 -30.98 32.89 7.04
N LYS A 128 -32.05 32.39 7.68
CA LYS A 128 -33.20 33.22 8.06
C LYS A 128 -32.89 34.06 9.29
#